data_AF-A0A257A2N0-F1
#
_entry.id   AF-A0A257A2N0-F1
#
_cell.length_a   1.000
_cell.length_b   1.000
_cell.length_c   1.000
_cell.angle_alpha   90.00
_cell.angle_beta   90.00
_cell.angle_gamma   90.00
#
_symmetry.space_group_name_H-M   'P 1'
#
loop_
_entity.id
_entity.type
_entity.pdbx_description
1 polymer ?
#
loop_
_entity_poly.entity_id
_entity_poly.type
_entity_poly.pdbx_seq_one_letter_code
_entity_poly.pdbx_strand_id
1 'polypeptide(L)'
;MEIDMGKDTLIFLVGECQDERCLTMEYSEEFKIRFMQGIYKASIPRVKELLKKRDVRKNMVYVFGLSWGHTFIVDVSREREIRKILPKMANEDIHFFIAVRERPEEYRRIKNSKVVWVTDIVGKDRIKPHNLTILTDSIIRYIEEFENAIVMIDCVEYLLLYNDFVNILRNIELINSYVMEHGSLMIIVVDSKAYTTKEYSLLSRYAIEWKGV
;
A
#
# COMPACT_ATOMS: atom_id res chain seq x y z
N MET A 1 -15.17 16.52 -23.24
CA MET A 1 -15.19 17.99 -23.12
C MET A 1 -16.59 18.49 -23.48
N GLU A 2 -17.37 18.85 -22.46
CA GLU A 2 -18.28 20.00 -22.32
C GLU A 2 -19.03 19.73 -21.01
N ILE A 3 -18.90 20.64 -20.05
CA ILE A 3 -19.46 20.51 -18.71
C ILE A 3 -20.28 21.78 -18.49
N ASP A 4 -21.59 21.68 -18.69
CA ASP A 4 -22.55 22.66 -18.20
C ASP A 4 -22.91 22.28 -16.76
N MET A 5 -22.68 23.20 -15.81
CA MET A 5 -23.02 22.99 -14.41
C MET A 5 -23.55 24.27 -13.76
N GLY A 6 -24.84 24.23 -13.45
CA GLY A 6 -25.52 25.19 -12.60
C GLY A 6 -24.88 25.32 -11.21
N LYS A 7 -24.56 26.58 -10.89
CA LYS A 7 -24.28 27.31 -9.64
C LYS A 7 -23.74 26.66 -8.34
N ASP A 8 -23.83 25.37 -8.02
CA ASP A 8 -23.46 24.93 -6.65
C ASP A 8 -22.78 23.54 -6.54
N THR A 9 -21.95 23.12 -7.49
CA THR A 9 -21.22 21.84 -7.33
C THR A 9 -19.80 21.87 -7.90
N LEU A 10 -18.82 21.80 -7.00
CA LEU A 10 -17.41 21.59 -7.31
C LEU A 10 -17.22 20.09 -7.65
N ILE A 11 -17.07 19.77 -8.93
CA ILE A 11 -16.77 18.41 -9.41
C ILE A 11 -15.33 18.39 -9.93
N PHE A 12 -14.46 17.60 -9.29
CA PHE A 12 -13.17 17.22 -9.84
C PHE A 12 -13.29 15.82 -10.45
N LEU A 13 -13.20 15.73 -11.78
CA LEU A 13 -13.02 14.47 -12.49
C LEU A 13 -11.55 14.34 -12.87
N VAL A 14 -10.89 13.35 -12.29
CA VAL A 14 -9.57 12.86 -12.71
C VAL A 14 -9.77 12.13 -14.04
N GLY A 15 -9.12 12.59 -15.09
CA GLY A 15 -9.02 11.93 -16.38
C GLY A 15 -7.68 12.28 -17.04
N GLU A 16 -7.16 11.39 -17.88
CA GLU A 16 -5.97 11.66 -18.69
C GLU A 16 -6.26 12.82 -19.65
N CYS A 17 -5.47 13.89 -19.55
CA CYS A 17 -5.62 15.07 -20.39
C CYS A 17 -4.71 14.94 -21.62
N GLN A 18 -5.32 14.95 -22.82
CA GLN A 18 -4.60 14.92 -24.11
C GLN A 18 -4.38 16.34 -24.69
N ASP A 19 -4.59 17.41 -23.91
CA ASP A 19 -4.48 18.81 -24.36
C ASP A 19 -3.44 19.56 -23.50
N GLU A 20 -2.51 20.25 -24.14
CA GLU A 20 -1.39 21.02 -23.53
C GLU A 20 -1.86 22.18 -22.63
N ARG A 21 -3.18 22.43 -22.54
CA ARG A 21 -3.81 23.50 -21.76
C ARG A 21 -4.40 23.04 -20.42
N CYS A 22 -4.23 21.77 -20.04
CA CYS A 22 -4.59 21.31 -18.71
C CYS A 22 -3.60 21.82 -17.66
N LEU A 23 -4.10 22.59 -16.70
CA LEU A 23 -3.40 22.84 -15.45
C LEU A 23 -3.42 21.55 -14.63
N THR A 24 -2.32 20.79 -14.64
CA THR A 24 -2.07 19.76 -13.64
C THR A 24 -1.84 20.47 -12.30
N MET A 25 -2.87 20.51 -11.46
CA MET A 25 -2.71 20.92 -10.06
C MET A 25 -2.23 19.72 -9.25
N GLU A 26 -1.03 19.80 -8.69
CA GLU A 26 -0.60 18.87 -7.64
C GLU A 26 -1.41 19.15 -6.37
N TYR A 27 -2.41 18.31 -6.10
CA TYR A 27 -3.13 18.34 -4.84
C TYR A 27 -2.32 17.65 -3.74
N SER A 28 -2.39 18.19 -2.52
CA SER A 28 -1.78 17.53 -1.36
C SER A 28 -2.38 16.14 -1.13
N GLU A 29 -1.57 15.22 -0.62
CA GLU A 29 -2.03 13.86 -0.26
C GLU A 29 -3.18 13.91 0.77
N GLU A 30 -3.11 14.86 1.71
CA GLU A 30 -4.19 15.09 2.67
C GLU A 30 -5.51 15.46 1.96
N PHE A 31 -5.47 16.32 0.95
CA PHE A 31 -6.66 16.65 0.16
C PHE A 31 -7.19 15.41 -0.56
N LYS A 32 -6.34 14.63 -1.22
CA LYS A 32 -6.75 13.39 -1.92
C LYS A 32 -7.45 12.42 -0.97
N ILE A 33 -6.88 12.19 0.21
CA ILE A 33 -7.45 11.33 1.26
C ILE A 33 -8.81 11.88 1.73
N ARG A 34 -8.87 13.14 2.15
CA ARG A 34 -10.11 13.76 2.67
C ARG A 34 -11.22 13.78 1.63
N PHE A 35 -10.88 14.12 0.38
CA PHE A 35 -11.82 14.14 -0.74
C PHE A 35 -12.40 12.74 -1.00
N MET A 36 -11.54 11.73 -1.11
CA MET A 36 -11.97 10.36 -1.38
C MET A 36 -12.78 9.78 -0.21
N GLN A 37 -12.41 10.08 1.04
CA GLN A 37 -13.21 9.72 2.22
C GLN A 37 -14.60 10.38 2.21
N GLY A 38 -14.67 11.67 1.87
CA GLY A 38 -15.94 12.41 1.78
C GLY A 38 -16.85 11.82 0.72
N ILE A 39 -16.30 11.55 -0.47
CA ILE A 39 -17.00 10.88 -1.58
C ILE A 39 -17.54 9.51 -1.16
N TYR A 40 -16.70 8.68 -0.53
CA TYR A 40 -17.08 7.33 -0.15
C TYR A 40 -18.21 7.34 0.90
N LYS A 41 -18.16 8.28 1.86
CA LYS A 41 -19.18 8.46 2.92
C LYS A 41 -20.50 9.00 2.39
N ALA A 42 -20.47 9.98 1.49
CA ALA A 42 -21.67 10.65 0.97
C ALA A 42 -22.63 9.70 0.23
N SER A 43 -22.16 8.51 -0.18
CA SER A 43 -22.98 7.43 -0.75
C SER A 43 -23.82 7.83 -1.98
N ILE A 44 -23.44 8.92 -2.66
CA ILE A 44 -24.16 9.48 -3.81
C ILE A 44 -24.13 8.44 -4.96
N PRO A 45 -25.28 8.02 -5.52
CA PRO A 45 -25.34 6.94 -6.53
C PRO A 45 -24.43 7.17 -7.74
N ARG A 46 -24.43 8.39 -8.30
CA ARG A 46 -23.60 8.77 -9.45
C ARG A 46 -22.10 8.70 -9.13
N VAL A 47 -21.72 9.00 -7.89
CA VAL A 47 -20.32 8.92 -7.43
C VAL A 47 -19.92 7.47 -7.18
N LYS A 48 -20.82 6.63 -6.64
CA LYS A 48 -20.59 5.18 -6.54
C LYS A 48 -20.34 4.55 -7.91
N GLU A 49 -20.99 5.05 -8.95
CA GLU A 49 -20.75 4.62 -10.33
C GLU A 49 -19.40 5.11 -10.86
N LEU A 50 -18.99 6.35 -10.55
CA LEU A 50 -17.66 6.86 -10.87
C LEU A 50 -16.54 6.07 -10.18
N LEU A 51 -16.70 5.69 -8.91
CA LEU A 51 -15.74 4.85 -8.18
C LEU A 51 -15.55 3.46 -8.83
N LYS A 52 -16.51 3.02 -9.66
CA LYS A 52 -16.40 1.79 -10.43
C LYS A 52 -15.68 1.98 -11.76
N LYS A 53 -15.34 3.20 -12.20
CA LYS A 53 -14.54 3.39 -13.42
C LYS A 53 -13.09 2.98 -13.17
N ARG A 54 -12.48 2.32 -14.16
CA ARG A 54 -11.12 1.79 -14.09
C ARG A 54 -10.11 2.83 -13.59
N ASP A 55 -10.12 4.01 -14.20
CA ASP A 55 -9.21 5.12 -13.89
C ASP A 55 -9.36 5.68 -12.47
N VAL A 56 -10.49 5.40 -11.80
CA VAL A 56 -10.80 5.87 -10.45
C VAL A 56 -10.58 4.78 -9.41
N ARG A 57 -10.69 3.50 -9.78
CA ARG A 57 -10.54 2.37 -8.84
C ARG A 57 -9.16 2.30 -8.20
N LYS A 58 -8.09 2.71 -8.92
CA LYS A 58 -6.74 2.80 -8.33
C LYS A 58 -6.66 3.78 -7.15
N ASN A 59 -7.54 4.78 -7.11
CA ASN A 59 -7.60 5.78 -6.04
C ASN A 59 -8.31 5.26 -4.77
N MET A 60 -8.75 3.99 -4.73
CA MET A 60 -9.39 3.42 -3.56
C MET A 60 -8.49 3.42 -2.31
N VAL A 61 -7.17 3.41 -2.47
CA VAL A 61 -6.21 3.46 -1.35
C VAL A 61 -6.40 4.71 -0.48
N TYR A 62 -6.74 5.85 -1.09
CA TYR A 62 -6.95 7.13 -0.40
C TYR A 62 -8.16 7.12 0.53
N VAL A 63 -9.18 6.32 0.22
CA VAL A 63 -10.33 6.12 1.11
C VAL A 63 -9.88 5.57 2.46
N PHE A 64 -8.81 4.77 2.45
CA PHE A 64 -8.27 4.12 3.63
C PHE A 64 -7.09 4.86 4.26
N GLY A 65 -6.86 6.12 3.89
CA GLY A 65 -5.78 6.93 4.45
C GLY A 65 -4.38 6.48 4.01
N LEU A 66 -4.29 5.78 2.88
CA LEU A 66 -3.05 5.35 2.25
C LEU A 66 -2.83 6.14 0.95
N SER A 67 -1.59 6.25 0.51
CA SER A 67 -1.21 6.97 -0.71
C SER A 67 -0.18 6.21 -1.52
N TRP A 68 -0.31 6.30 -2.85
CA TRP A 68 0.69 5.81 -3.79
C TRP A 68 2.03 6.55 -3.64
N GLY A 69 3.14 5.88 -3.96
CA GLY A 69 4.51 6.39 -3.83
C GLY A 69 5.04 6.48 -2.40
N HIS A 70 4.35 5.88 -1.42
CA HIS A 70 4.69 6.04 0.00
C HIS A 70 4.79 4.69 0.72
N THR A 71 5.59 4.69 1.79
CA THR A 71 5.65 3.62 2.76
C THR A 71 4.87 4.01 4.01
N PHE A 72 4.06 3.08 4.52
CA PHE A 72 3.32 3.23 5.76
C PHE A 72 3.79 2.22 6.81
N ILE A 73 3.89 2.67 8.06
CA ILE A 73 4.05 1.79 9.22
C ILE A 73 2.69 1.66 9.91
N VAL A 74 2.31 0.42 10.19
CA VAL A 74 1.12 0.04 10.94
C VAL A 74 1.59 -0.62 12.23
N ASP A 75 1.27 -0.02 13.38
CA ASP A 75 1.52 -0.68 14.66
C ASP A 75 0.64 -1.94 14.79
N VAL A 76 1.17 -3.01 15.39
CA VAL A 76 0.50 -4.30 15.56
C VAL A 76 -0.87 -4.18 16.25
N SER A 77 -1.07 -3.16 17.09
CA SER A 77 -2.38 -2.88 17.70
C SER A 77 -3.50 -2.63 16.66
N ARG A 78 -3.13 -2.23 15.43
CA ARG A 78 -4.01 -1.95 14.30
C ARG A 78 -3.94 -2.98 13.17
N GLU A 79 -3.20 -4.08 13.34
CA GLU A 79 -3.07 -5.17 12.35
C GLU A 79 -4.46 -5.67 11.87
N ARG A 80 -5.39 -5.83 12.82
CA ARG A 80 -6.76 -6.27 12.50
C ARG A 80 -7.53 -5.28 11.62
N GLU A 81 -7.22 -3.98 11.69
CA GLU A 81 -7.85 -2.96 10.87
C GLU A 81 -7.28 -3.02 9.44
N ILE A 82 -5.95 -2.99 9.29
CA ILE A 82 -5.29 -3.05 7.97
C ILE A 82 -5.70 -4.32 7.20
N ARG A 83 -5.74 -5.46 7.89
CA ARG A 83 -6.18 -6.74 7.32
C ARG A 83 -7.62 -6.72 6.79
N LYS A 84 -8.52 -5.96 7.43
CA LYS A 84 -9.92 -5.83 7.00
C LYS A 84 -10.09 -4.91 5.79
N ILE A 85 -9.16 -4.00 5.55
CA ILE A 85 -9.26 -3.03 4.43
C ILE A 85 -8.57 -3.50 3.16
N LEU A 86 -7.54 -4.37 3.24
CA LEU A 86 -6.87 -4.91 2.06
C LEU A 86 -7.86 -5.54 1.04
N PRO A 87 -8.79 -6.43 1.44
CA PRO A 87 -9.77 -6.99 0.50
C PRO A 87 -10.72 -5.95 -0.09
N LYS A 88 -10.92 -4.81 0.60
CA LYS A 88 -11.79 -3.73 0.13
C LYS A 88 -11.13 -2.89 -0.96
N MET A 89 -9.80 -2.81 -0.97
CA MET A 89 -9.03 -2.15 -2.03
C MET A 89 -8.90 -3.03 -3.28
N ALA A 90 -8.98 -4.35 -3.12
CA ALA A 90 -8.74 -5.29 -4.19
C ALA A 90 -9.70 -5.09 -5.38
N ASN A 91 -9.11 -4.88 -6.56
CA ASN A 91 -9.83 -4.74 -7.82
C ASN A 91 -8.96 -5.30 -8.96
N GLU A 92 -9.25 -4.94 -10.22
CA GLU A 92 -8.52 -5.49 -11.39
C GLU A 92 -7.17 -4.84 -11.61
N ASP A 93 -7.00 -3.58 -11.20
CA ASP A 93 -5.82 -2.77 -11.47
C ASP A 93 -4.84 -2.74 -10.28
N ILE A 94 -5.27 -3.17 -9.09
CA ILE A 94 -4.44 -3.24 -7.88
C ILE A 94 -3.91 -4.66 -7.67
N HIS A 95 -2.60 -4.76 -7.46
CA HIS A 95 -1.86 -6.01 -7.31
C HIS A 95 -1.18 -6.06 -5.95
N PHE A 96 -1.27 -7.18 -5.23
CA PHE A 96 -0.72 -7.29 -3.87
C PHE A 96 0.45 -8.26 -3.80
N PHE A 97 1.58 -7.83 -3.26
CA PHE A 97 2.61 -8.73 -2.74
C PHE A 97 2.51 -8.76 -1.22
N ILE A 98 2.31 -9.93 -0.62
CA ILE A 98 2.05 -10.04 0.82
C ILE A 98 3.02 -11.05 1.43
N ALA A 99 4.03 -10.54 2.14
CA ALA A 99 4.97 -11.32 2.92
C ALA A 99 4.49 -11.39 4.37
N VAL A 100 4.10 -12.59 4.82
CA VAL A 100 3.48 -12.78 6.15
C VAL A 100 4.07 -13.97 6.87
N ARG A 101 4.09 -13.89 8.21
CA ARG A 101 4.41 -15.06 9.05
C ARG A 101 3.17 -15.85 9.43
N GLU A 102 2.05 -15.18 9.68
CA GLU A 102 0.82 -15.77 10.18
C GLU A 102 -0.28 -15.85 9.13
N ARG A 103 -1.08 -16.92 9.18
CA ARG A 103 -2.32 -17.12 8.40
C ARG A 103 -2.23 -16.73 6.90
N PRO A 104 -1.25 -17.24 6.12
CA PRO A 104 -1.10 -16.88 4.70
C PRO A 104 -2.35 -17.18 3.86
N GLU A 105 -3.12 -18.21 4.21
CA GLU A 105 -4.36 -18.58 3.49
C GLU A 105 -5.44 -17.48 3.52
N GLU A 106 -5.46 -16.61 4.53
CA GLU A 106 -6.42 -15.50 4.59
C GLU A 106 -6.15 -14.49 3.48
N TYR A 107 -4.86 -14.22 3.22
CA TYR A 107 -4.42 -13.27 2.20
C TYR A 107 -4.54 -13.84 0.78
N ARG A 108 -4.38 -15.15 0.59
CA ARG A 108 -4.50 -15.80 -0.73
C ARG A 108 -5.88 -15.69 -1.35
N ARG A 109 -6.90 -15.37 -0.56
CA ARG A 109 -8.28 -15.12 -1.03
C ARG A 109 -8.45 -13.72 -1.62
N ILE A 110 -7.49 -12.83 -1.44
CA ILE A 110 -7.51 -11.47 -1.99
C ILE A 110 -7.21 -11.57 -3.49
N LYS A 111 -8.03 -10.91 -4.31
CA LYS A 111 -7.83 -10.84 -5.77
C LYS A 111 -6.45 -10.23 -6.08
N ASN A 112 -5.78 -10.77 -7.09
CA ASN A 112 -4.46 -10.31 -7.54
C ASN A 112 -3.39 -10.32 -6.44
N SER A 113 -3.44 -11.30 -5.51
CA SER A 113 -2.45 -11.43 -4.45
C SER A 113 -1.40 -12.50 -4.73
N LYS A 114 -0.13 -12.14 -4.61
CA LYS A 114 1.01 -13.04 -4.47
C LYS A 114 1.40 -13.08 -3.00
N VAL A 115 1.08 -14.20 -2.34
CA VAL A 115 1.36 -14.37 -0.90
C VAL A 115 2.59 -15.22 -0.71
N VAL A 116 3.61 -14.65 -0.07
CA VAL A 116 4.80 -15.36 0.38
C VAL A 116 4.68 -15.65 1.86
N TRP A 117 4.74 -16.93 2.21
CA TRP A 117 4.79 -17.33 3.60
C TRP A 117 6.24 -17.39 4.08
N VAL A 118 6.61 -16.50 5.00
CA VAL A 118 7.96 -16.46 5.56
C VAL A 118 8.07 -17.49 6.68
N THR A 119 8.79 -18.59 6.42
CA THR A 119 8.87 -19.74 7.33
C THR A 119 10.06 -20.63 7.01
N ASP A 120 10.59 -21.36 8.01
CA ASP A 120 11.61 -22.39 7.78
C ASP A 120 11.10 -23.64 7.04
N ILE A 121 9.78 -23.78 6.90
CA ILE A 121 9.17 -24.90 6.19
C ILE A 121 9.38 -24.75 4.68
N VAL A 122 9.99 -25.75 4.05
CA VAL A 122 10.19 -25.80 2.60
C VAL A 122 8.85 -26.01 1.87
N GLY A 123 8.67 -25.37 0.71
CA GLY A 123 7.51 -25.57 -0.15
C GLY A 123 7.28 -24.42 -1.11
N LYS A 124 6.24 -24.56 -1.94
CA LYS A 124 5.81 -23.51 -2.88
C LYS A 124 5.33 -22.27 -2.13
N ASP A 125 5.64 -21.09 -2.67
CA ASP A 125 5.24 -19.78 -2.14
C ASP A 125 5.70 -19.56 -0.69
N ARG A 126 6.88 -20.11 -0.36
CA ARG A 126 7.53 -20.00 0.94
C ARG A 126 8.95 -19.48 0.77
N ILE A 127 9.38 -18.61 1.67
CA ILE A 127 10.76 -18.12 1.75
C ILE A 127 11.23 -18.29 3.18
N LYS A 128 12.43 -18.86 3.35
CA LYS A 128 13.05 -18.99 4.68
C LYS A 128 13.52 -17.61 5.17
N PRO A 129 13.43 -17.32 6.49
CA PRO A 129 13.75 -15.99 7.02
C PRO A 129 15.23 -15.57 6.82
N HIS A 130 16.15 -16.52 6.66
CA HIS A 130 17.55 -16.25 6.31
C HIS A 130 17.76 -15.86 4.83
N ASN A 131 16.79 -16.13 3.96
CA ASN A 131 16.85 -15.79 2.55
C ASN A 131 16.28 -14.38 2.29
N LEU A 132 16.72 -13.39 3.08
CA LEU A 132 16.23 -12.01 2.99
C LEU A 132 16.40 -11.43 1.59
N THR A 133 17.56 -11.66 0.94
CA THR A 133 17.82 -11.22 -0.44
C THR A 133 16.77 -11.74 -1.43
N ILE A 134 16.39 -13.02 -1.32
CA ILE A 134 15.38 -13.62 -2.22
C ILE A 134 14.01 -12.97 -1.99
N LEU A 135 13.65 -12.68 -0.73
CA LEU A 135 12.42 -11.96 -0.42
C LEU A 135 12.43 -10.54 -1.01
N THR A 136 13.52 -9.81 -0.80
CA THR A 136 13.72 -8.44 -1.33
C THR A 136 13.63 -8.42 -2.85
N ASP A 137 14.37 -9.27 -3.55
CA ASP A 137 14.36 -9.36 -5.02
C ASP A 137 12.97 -9.74 -5.54
N SER A 138 12.24 -10.61 -4.82
CA SER A 138 10.88 -11.01 -5.19
C SER A 138 9.88 -9.86 -5.06
N ILE A 139 10.07 -8.99 -4.08
CA ILE A 139 9.25 -7.78 -3.87
C ILE A 139 9.57 -6.76 -4.96
N ILE A 140 10.85 -6.46 -5.19
CA ILE A 140 11.30 -5.49 -6.19
C ILE A 140 10.77 -5.84 -7.58
N ARG A 141 10.97 -7.10 -8.02
CA ARG A 141 10.45 -7.56 -9.31
C ARG A 141 8.93 -7.42 -9.43
N TYR A 142 8.21 -7.58 -8.31
CA TYR A 142 6.76 -7.42 -8.31
C TYR A 142 6.34 -5.95 -8.43
N ILE A 143 7.08 -5.03 -7.78
CA ILE A 143 6.89 -3.58 -7.94
C ILE A 143 7.15 -3.18 -9.39
N GLU A 144 8.23 -3.69 -10.00
CA GLU A 144 8.59 -3.38 -11.40
C GLU A 144 7.56 -3.95 -12.41
N GLU A 145 6.90 -5.07 -12.09
CA GLU A 145 5.94 -5.75 -12.97
C GLU A 145 4.57 -5.06 -13.03
N PHE A 146 4.14 -4.36 -11.96
CA PHE A 146 2.78 -3.82 -11.84
C PHE A 146 2.76 -2.33 -11.49
N GLU A 147 2.01 -1.54 -12.28
CA GLU A 147 1.87 -0.08 -12.08
C GLU A 147 1.27 0.28 -10.70
N ASN A 148 0.28 -0.47 -10.21
CA ASN A 148 -0.36 -0.22 -8.91
C ASN A 148 -0.10 -1.37 -7.92
N ALA A 149 1.17 -1.60 -7.59
CA ALA A 149 1.58 -2.61 -6.64
C ALA A 149 1.45 -2.15 -5.18
N ILE A 150 0.81 -2.98 -4.36
CA ILE A 150 0.76 -2.83 -2.90
C ILE A 150 1.60 -3.95 -2.28
N VAL A 151 2.65 -3.59 -1.55
CA VAL A 151 3.50 -4.52 -0.80
C VAL A 151 3.11 -4.47 0.66
N MET A 152 2.80 -5.61 1.26
CA MET A 152 2.63 -5.75 2.70
C MET A 152 3.72 -6.66 3.27
N ILE A 153 4.44 -6.17 4.28
CA ILE A 153 5.42 -6.94 5.04
C ILE A 153 4.93 -7.01 6.49
N ASP A 154 4.52 -8.20 6.91
CA ASP A 154 3.99 -8.51 8.24
C ASP A 154 4.70 -9.76 8.78
N CYS A 155 6.01 -9.57 8.97
CA CYS A 155 6.95 -10.58 9.46
C CYS A 155 8.31 -9.99 9.85
N VAL A 156 8.44 -8.68 10.06
CA VAL A 156 9.75 -8.03 10.26
C VAL A 156 10.43 -8.54 11.53
N GLU A 157 9.68 -8.68 12.62
CA GLU A 157 10.16 -9.22 13.89
C GLU A 157 10.63 -10.67 13.74
N TYR A 158 9.94 -11.47 12.93
CA TYR A 158 10.37 -12.83 12.63
C TYR A 158 11.65 -12.86 11.80
N LEU A 159 11.80 -11.95 10.83
CA LEU A 159 13.05 -11.81 10.07
C LEU A 159 14.22 -11.38 10.96
N LEU A 160 13.98 -10.52 11.96
CA LEU A 160 14.99 -10.09 12.94
C LEU A 160 15.52 -11.22 13.84
N LEU A 161 14.78 -12.33 13.98
CA LEU A 161 15.30 -13.51 14.69
C LEU A 161 16.47 -14.19 13.94
N TYR A 162 16.61 -13.95 12.64
CA TYR A 162 17.59 -14.61 11.76
C TYR A 162 18.57 -13.64 11.09
N ASN A 163 18.33 -12.33 11.21
CA ASN A 163 19.09 -11.29 10.53
C ASN A 163 19.36 -10.14 11.50
N ASP A 164 20.49 -9.45 11.35
CA ASP A 164 20.72 -8.22 12.09
C ASP A 164 19.80 -7.08 11.60
N PHE A 165 19.53 -6.12 12.49
CA PHE A 165 18.64 -5.00 12.21
C PHE A 165 19.12 -4.14 11.05
N VAL A 166 20.43 -3.91 10.92
CA VAL A 166 21.00 -3.04 9.87
C VAL A 166 20.77 -3.65 8.48
N ASN A 167 20.89 -4.97 8.36
CA ASN A 167 20.61 -5.69 7.13
C ASN A 167 19.13 -5.59 6.77
N ILE A 168 18.22 -5.79 7.73
CA ILE A 168 16.77 -5.63 7.53
C ILE A 168 16.44 -4.20 7.08
N LEU A 169 16.96 -3.19 7.78
CA LEU A 169 16.74 -1.79 7.45
C LEU A 169 17.22 -1.46 6.03
N ARG A 170 18.42 -1.89 5.64
CA ARG A 170 18.94 -1.69 4.27
C ARG A 170 18.04 -2.29 3.20
N ASN A 171 17.48 -3.48 3.45
CA ASN A 171 16.57 -4.13 2.51
C ASN A 171 15.23 -3.38 2.43
N ILE A 172 14.68 -2.91 3.56
CA ILE A 172 13.47 -2.10 3.58
C ILE A 172 13.69 -0.77 2.85
N GLU A 173 14.82 -0.08 3.05
CA GLU A 173 15.15 1.16 2.36
C GLU A 173 15.35 0.96 0.84
N LEU A 174 15.93 -0.18 0.44
CA LEU A 174 16.03 -0.54 -0.96
C LEU A 174 14.62 -0.71 -1.57
N ILE A 175 13.75 -1.48 -0.93
CA ILE A 175 12.36 -1.65 -1.38
C ILE A 175 11.64 -0.30 -1.42
N ASN A 176 11.83 0.56 -0.41
CA ASN A 176 11.24 1.89 -0.35
C ASN A 176 11.67 2.77 -1.53
N SER A 177 12.92 2.64 -2.00
CA SER A 177 13.39 3.36 -3.18
C SER A 177 12.61 2.96 -4.44
N TYR A 178 12.35 1.66 -4.63
CA TYR A 178 11.50 1.15 -5.72
C TYR A 178 10.04 1.56 -5.55
N VAL A 179 9.52 1.58 -4.32
CA VAL A 179 8.16 2.07 -4.02
C VAL A 179 7.98 3.51 -4.49
N MET A 180 8.96 4.38 -4.20
CA MET A 180 8.94 5.78 -4.62
C MET A 180 9.10 5.93 -6.14
N GLU A 181 10.05 5.20 -6.74
CA GLU A 181 10.32 5.26 -8.19
C GLU A 181 9.13 4.82 -9.04
N HIS A 182 8.45 3.76 -8.62
CA HIS A 182 7.34 3.16 -9.38
C HIS A 182 5.96 3.66 -8.92
N GLY A 183 5.88 4.62 -7.98
CA GLY A 183 4.60 5.09 -7.43
C GLY A 183 3.79 3.98 -6.71
N SER A 184 4.45 2.92 -6.25
CA SER A 184 3.81 1.81 -5.53
C SER A 184 3.53 2.17 -4.07
N LEU A 185 2.88 1.28 -3.33
CA LEU A 185 2.56 1.48 -1.91
C LEU A 185 3.17 0.35 -1.09
N MET A 186 3.95 0.67 -0.05
CA MET A 186 4.42 -0.32 0.92
C MET A 186 3.76 -0.11 2.28
N ILE A 187 3.40 -1.22 2.93
CA ILE A 187 2.80 -1.28 4.25
C ILE A 187 3.64 -2.24 5.08
N ILE A 188 4.19 -1.75 6.19
CA ILE A 188 4.98 -2.55 7.12
C ILE A 188 4.21 -2.65 8.43
N VAL A 189 3.87 -3.86 8.84
CA VAL A 189 3.26 -4.11 10.14
C VAL A 189 4.37 -4.45 11.13
N VAL A 190 4.43 -3.73 12.24
CA VAL A 190 5.44 -3.93 13.29
C VAL A 190 4.87 -3.71 14.69
N ASP A 191 5.47 -4.35 15.70
CA ASP A 191 5.29 -3.96 17.10
C ASP A 191 6.37 -2.95 17.47
N SER A 192 5.99 -1.67 17.63
CA SER A 192 6.92 -0.60 18.01
C SER A 192 7.71 -0.89 19.29
N LYS A 193 7.20 -1.77 20.17
CA LYS A 193 7.85 -2.17 21.43
C LYS A 193 8.89 -3.27 21.27
N ALA A 194 8.94 -3.93 20.11
CA ALA A 194 9.93 -4.97 19.81
C ALA A 194 11.31 -4.39 19.41
N TYR A 195 11.40 -3.07 19.25
CA TYR A 195 12.61 -2.37 18.81
C TYR A 195 13.13 -1.45 19.92
N THR A 196 14.44 -1.20 19.93
CA THR A 196 14.97 -0.07 20.70
C THR A 196 14.46 1.26 20.13
N THR A 197 14.44 2.33 20.93
CA THR A 197 14.04 3.66 20.47
C THR A 197 14.82 4.10 19.23
N LYS A 198 16.11 3.76 19.16
CA LYS A 198 16.98 4.08 18.02
C LYS A 198 16.56 3.29 16.78
N GLU A 199 16.36 1.99 16.91
CA GLU A 199 15.96 1.12 15.79
C GLU A 199 14.61 1.53 15.23
N TYR A 200 13.61 1.76 16.10
CA TYR A 200 12.30 2.22 15.65
C TYR A 200 12.37 3.58 14.95
N SER A 201 13.17 4.51 15.47
CA SER A 201 13.38 5.84 14.84
C SER A 201 14.05 5.73 13.47
N LEU A 202 14.93 4.74 13.27
CA LEU A 202 15.56 4.48 11.98
C LEU A 202 14.59 3.84 11.00
N LEU A 203 13.85 2.81 11.44
CA LEU A 203 12.87 2.09 10.64
C LEU A 203 11.72 2.99 10.17
N SER A 204 11.24 3.89 11.02
CA SER A 204 10.11 4.77 10.73
C SER A 204 10.47 6.07 10.02
N ARG A 205 11.77 6.35 9.79
CA ARG A 205 12.24 7.65 9.31
C ARG A 205 11.60 8.11 8.00
N TYR A 206 11.39 7.18 7.07
CA TYR A 206 10.83 7.45 5.74
C TYR A 206 9.43 6.86 5.54
N ALA A 207 8.80 6.42 6.64
CA ALA A 207 7.46 5.87 6.62
C ALA A 207 6.47 6.82 7.28
N ILE A 208 5.23 6.81 6.78
CA ILE A 208 4.11 7.52 7.39
C ILE A 208 3.43 6.59 8.38
N GLU A 209 3.23 7.05 9.62
CA GLU A 209 2.46 6.28 10.60
C GLU A 209 0.98 6.24 10.17
N TRP A 210 0.45 5.05 9.93
CA TRP A 210 -0.94 4.88 9.55
C TRP A 210 -1.86 4.92 10.78
N LYS A 211 -2.79 5.88 10.80
CA LYS A 211 -3.66 6.17 11.96
C LYS A 211 -5.04 5.50 11.91
N GLY A 212 -5.31 4.67 10.91
CA GLY A 212 -6.65 4.10 10.67
C GLY A 212 -7.56 4.98 9.80
N VAL A 213 -8.84 4.59 9.69
CA VAL A 213 -9.88 5.24 8.85
C VAL A 213 -11.03 5.75 9.70
#